data_AF-A0A3D0H1V3-F1
#
_entry.id   AF-A0A3D0H1V3-F1
#
_cell.length_a   1.000
_cell.length_b   1.000
_cell.length_c   1.000
_cell.angle_alpha   90.00
_cell.angle_beta   90.00
_cell.angle_gamma   90.00
#
_symmetry.space_group_name_H-M   'P 1'
#
loop_
_entity.id
_entity.type
_entity.pdbx_description
1 polymer ?
#
loop_
_entity_poly.entity_id
_entity_poly.type
_entity_poly.pdbx_seq_one_letter_code
_entity_poly.pdbx_strand_id
1 'polypeptide(L)'
;GIPEYRLPRDILKAEIDVIENLGVEIRYGIRLGVEIKLEDLRKDGYEAIFVAIGTQRSTKLGVPGEDLPGVFFGGEFLKEINSGKVVEFGQRVAVVGGGN
;
A
#
# COMPACT_ATOMS: atom_id res chain seq x y z
N GLY A 1 -4.34 1.02 3.47
CA GLY A 1 -4.39 -0.31 4.10
C GLY A 1 -5.13 -0.20 5.42
N ILE A 2 -4.45 0.19 6.48
CA ILE A 2 -5.08 0.35 7.80
C ILE A 2 -6.06 1.54 7.77
N PRO A 3 -7.31 1.36 8.20
CA PRO A 3 -8.29 2.44 8.32
C PRO A 3 -7.88 3.52 9.32
N GLU A 4 -8.30 4.76 9.07
CA GLU A 4 -7.96 5.92 9.90
C GLU A 4 -8.45 5.79 11.35
N TYR A 5 -9.62 5.19 11.59
CA TYR A 5 -10.11 4.96 12.96
C TYR A 5 -9.22 4.02 13.78
N ARG A 6 -8.34 3.23 13.14
CA ARG A 6 -7.34 2.36 13.79
C ARG A 6 -5.94 2.97 13.80
N LEU A 7 -5.62 3.78 12.80
CA LEU A 7 -4.33 4.45 12.67
C LEU A 7 -4.58 5.90 12.22
N PRO A 8 -4.76 6.82 13.18
CA PRO A 8 -5.00 8.23 12.90
C PRO A 8 -3.89 8.84 12.04
N ARG A 9 -4.29 9.68 11.06
CA ARG A 9 -3.36 10.23 10.06
C ARG A 9 -2.42 11.28 10.63
N ASP A 10 -2.88 12.02 11.64
CA ASP A 10 -2.10 12.99 12.41
C ASP A 10 -0.96 12.32 13.20
N ILE A 11 -1.25 11.21 13.88
CA ILE A 11 -0.23 10.44 14.61
C ILE A 11 0.80 9.85 13.63
N LEU A 12 0.33 9.23 12.54
CA LEU A 12 1.24 8.70 11.51
C LEU A 12 2.13 9.80 10.93
N LYS A 13 1.56 10.99 10.69
CA LYS A 13 2.32 12.13 10.19
C LYS A 13 3.38 12.59 11.19
N ALA A 14 3.05 12.68 12.48
CA ALA A 14 4.02 13.07 13.50
C ALA A 14 5.24 12.13 13.56
N GLU A 15 5.03 10.82 13.42
CA GLU A 15 6.13 9.84 13.36
C GLU A 15 6.99 9.99 12.10
N ILE A 16 6.37 10.28 10.94
CA ILE A 16 7.10 10.55 9.70
C ILE A 16 7.94 11.83 9.83
N ASP A 17 7.36 12.88 10.41
CA ASP A 17 8.03 14.17 10.60
C ASP A 17 9.28 14.01 11.50
N VAL A 18 9.23 13.13 12.51
CA VAL A 18 10.42 12.79 13.33
C VAL A 18 11.53 12.19 12.46
N ILE A 19 11.21 11.28 11.55
CA ILE A 19 12.18 10.64 10.65
C ILE A 19 12.79 11.66 9.68
N GLU A 20 11.96 12.54 9.10
CA GLU A 20 12.43 13.61 8.22
C GLU A 20 13.36 14.59 8.97
N ASN A 21 13.03 14.93 10.22
CA ASN A 21 13.86 15.81 11.08
C ASN A 21 15.22 15.20 11.44
N LEU A 22 15.37 13.87 11.35
CA LEU A 22 16.68 13.19 11.51
C LEU A 22 17.54 13.26 10.23
N GLY A 23 17.06 13.90 9.17
CA GLY A 23 17.79 14.11 7.92
C GLY A 23 17.47 13.07 6.83
N VAL A 24 16.42 12.27 7.00
CA VAL A 24 15.99 11.31 5.96
C VAL A 24 15.29 12.04 4.82
N GLU A 25 15.72 11.80 3.58
CA GLU A 25 15.05 12.29 2.38
C GLU A 25 14.03 11.26 1.87
N ILE A 26 12.75 11.66 1.79
CA ILE A 26 11.67 10.81 1.26
C ILE A 26 11.31 11.27 -0.15
N ARG A 27 11.52 10.38 -1.14
CA ARG A 27 11.15 10.62 -2.54
C ARG A 27 9.94 9.78 -2.93
N TYR A 28 8.80 10.45 -3.12
CA TYR A 28 7.54 9.82 -3.54
C TYR A 28 7.49 9.58 -5.05
N GLY A 29 6.55 8.72 -5.50
CA GLY A 29 6.28 8.50 -6.92
C GLY A 29 7.33 7.66 -7.67
N ILE A 30 8.27 7.04 -6.95
CA ILE A 30 9.33 6.20 -7.53
C ILE A 30 9.09 4.75 -7.14
N ARG A 31 8.94 3.86 -8.12
CA ARG A 31 8.78 2.41 -7.91
C ARG A 31 9.98 1.67 -8.47
N LEU A 32 10.50 0.76 -7.65
CA LEU A 32 11.54 -0.17 -8.05
C LEU A 32 11.01 -1.14 -9.13
N GLY A 33 11.75 -1.26 -10.23
CA GLY A 33 11.39 -2.05 -11.40
C GLY A 33 10.56 -1.29 -12.45
N VAL A 34 10.12 -0.06 -12.17
CA VAL A 34 9.39 0.79 -13.13
C VAL A 34 10.17 2.06 -13.43
N GLU A 35 10.29 2.95 -12.46
CA GLU A 35 11.03 4.22 -12.63
C GLU A 35 12.54 4.04 -12.38
N ILE A 36 12.94 3.12 -11.50
CA ILE A 36 14.35 2.85 -11.17
C ILE A 36 14.64 1.35 -11.05
N LYS A 37 15.90 0.96 -11.20
CA LYS A 37 16.43 -0.38 -10.87
C LYS A 37 17.46 -0.31 -9.74
N LEU A 38 17.73 -1.44 -9.11
CA LEU A 38 18.76 -1.52 -8.05
C LEU A 38 20.15 -1.10 -8.56
N GLU A 39 20.45 -1.39 -9.83
CA GLU A 39 21.70 -1.00 -10.47
C GLU A 39 21.86 0.51 -10.61
N ASP A 40 20.76 1.25 -10.79
CA ASP A 40 20.79 2.71 -10.90
C ASP A 40 21.23 3.32 -9.57
N LEU A 41 20.69 2.81 -8.45
CA LEU A 41 21.12 3.21 -7.10
C LEU A 41 22.60 2.90 -6.85
N ARG A 42 23.13 1.78 -7.35
CA ARG A 42 24.56 1.49 -7.23
C ARG A 42 25.40 2.47 -8.05
N LYS A 43 24.97 2.83 -9.25
CA LYS A 43 25.64 3.81 -10.12
C LYS A 43 25.62 5.22 -9.52
N ASP A 44 24.54 5.57 -8.82
CA ASP A 44 24.39 6.84 -8.11
C ASP A 44 25.24 6.92 -6.82
N GLY A 45 26.01 5.89 -6.50
CA GLY A 45 26.98 5.90 -5.40
C GLY A 45 26.44 5.39 -4.06
N TYR A 46 25.24 4.80 -4.02
CA TYR A 46 24.72 4.22 -2.76
C TYR A 46 25.49 2.95 -2.36
N GLU A 47 26.12 3.00 -1.19
CA GLU A 47 26.97 1.92 -0.66
C GLU A 47 26.17 0.75 -0.06
N ALA A 48 24.99 1.05 0.48
CA ALA A 48 24.08 0.06 1.05
C ALA A 48 22.66 0.29 0.53
N ILE A 49 21.93 -0.80 0.32
CA ILE A 49 20.53 -0.77 -0.14
C ILE A 49 19.72 -1.71 0.75
N PHE A 50 18.65 -1.17 1.34
CA PHE A 50 17.67 -1.93 2.10
C PHE A 50 16.33 -1.95 1.35
N VAL A 51 15.80 -3.14 1.10
CA VAL A 51 14.55 -3.31 0.34
C VAL A 51 13.41 -3.63 1.31
N ALA A 52 12.58 -2.63 1.61
CA ALA A 52 11.43 -2.73 2.49
C ALA A 52 10.10 -2.40 1.78
N ILE A 53 9.91 -2.92 0.58
CA ILE A 53 8.72 -2.64 -0.25
C ILE A 53 7.45 -3.39 0.19
N GLY A 54 7.55 -4.33 1.13
CA GLY A 54 6.42 -5.14 1.60
C GLY A 54 5.73 -5.96 0.51
N THR A 55 4.52 -6.43 0.78
CA THR A 55 3.69 -7.22 -0.15
C THR A 55 2.62 -6.34 -0.79
N GLN A 56 2.84 -5.96 -2.05
CA GLN A 56 1.99 -4.96 -2.73
C GLN A 56 0.73 -5.54 -3.40
N ARG A 57 0.65 -6.86 -3.58
CA ARG A 57 -0.47 -7.53 -4.28
C ARG A 57 -1.32 -8.32 -3.30
N SER A 58 -2.63 -8.34 -3.56
CA SER A 58 -3.56 -9.23 -2.85
C SER A 58 -3.45 -10.67 -3.37
N THR A 59 -3.69 -11.64 -2.51
CA THR A 59 -3.75 -13.06 -2.90
C THR A 59 -5.08 -13.35 -3.59
N LYS A 60 -5.03 -13.94 -4.79
CA LYS A 60 -6.21 -14.46 -5.49
C LYS A 60 -6.69 -15.77 -4.88
N LEU A 61 -7.99 -16.03 -4.93
CA LEU A 61 -8.58 -17.28 -4.44
C LEU A 61 -8.51 -18.39 -5.50
N GLY A 62 -8.38 -18.03 -6.78
CA GLY A 62 -8.31 -18.99 -7.90
C GLY A 62 -9.65 -19.69 -8.16
N VAL A 63 -10.77 -19.06 -7.82
CA VAL A 63 -12.11 -19.65 -7.94
C VAL A 63 -12.91 -19.01 -9.08
N PRO A 64 -13.85 -19.75 -9.71
CA PRO A 64 -14.72 -19.18 -10.72
C PRO A 64 -15.49 -17.96 -10.21
N GLY A 65 -15.45 -16.88 -10.98
CA GLY A 65 -16.15 -15.63 -10.66
C GLY A 65 -15.37 -14.64 -9.78
N GLU A 66 -14.10 -14.91 -9.45
CA GLU A 66 -13.29 -14.01 -8.61
C GLU A 66 -12.98 -12.64 -9.24
N ASP A 67 -13.16 -12.50 -10.56
CA ASP A 67 -12.98 -11.25 -11.30
C ASP A 67 -14.32 -10.60 -11.72
N LEU A 68 -15.46 -11.06 -11.18
CA LEU A 68 -16.78 -10.46 -11.47
C LEU A 68 -16.93 -9.05 -10.88
N PRO A 69 -17.75 -8.18 -11.51
CA PRO A 69 -18.10 -6.89 -10.92
C PRO A 69 -18.69 -7.04 -9.51
N GLY A 70 -18.20 -6.23 -8.57
CA GLY A 70 -18.60 -6.29 -7.16
C GLY A 70 -17.78 -7.26 -6.30
N VAL A 71 -16.82 -7.98 -6.88
CA VAL A 71 -15.78 -8.69 -6.14
C VAL A 71 -14.58 -7.77 -5.94
N PHE A 72 -14.13 -7.62 -4.70
CA PHE A 72 -13.02 -6.75 -4.34
C PHE A 72 -11.95 -7.52 -3.57
N PHE A 73 -10.69 -7.29 -3.91
CA PHE A 73 -9.57 -7.80 -3.13
C PHE A 73 -9.32 -6.88 -1.93
N GLY A 74 -9.25 -7.43 -0.72
CA GLY A 74 -9.24 -6.64 0.52
C GLY A 74 -8.15 -5.56 0.58
N GLY A 75 -6.92 -5.88 0.15
CA GLY A 75 -5.82 -4.91 0.15
C GLY A 75 -6.05 -3.74 -0.81
N GLU A 76 -6.60 -4.02 -1.99
CA GLU A 76 -6.93 -3.02 -3.01
C GLU A 76 -8.13 -2.18 -2.56
N PHE A 77 -9.20 -2.83 -2.10
CA PHE A 77 -10.39 -2.17 -1.54
C PHE A 77 -10.03 -1.17 -0.45
N LEU A 78 -9.25 -1.61 0.54
CA LEU A 78 -8.80 -0.74 1.62
C LEU A 78 -7.91 0.40 1.11
N LYS A 79 -7.07 0.16 0.10
CA LYS A 79 -6.25 1.22 -0.50
C LYS A 79 -7.13 2.30 -1.14
N GLU A 80 -8.12 1.91 -1.94
CA GLU A 80 -9.03 2.84 -2.62
C GLU A 80 -9.80 3.73 -1.62
N ILE A 81 -10.37 3.13 -0.57
CA ILE A 81 -11.05 3.88 0.50
C ILE A 81 -10.10 4.86 1.19
N ASN A 82 -8.89 4.42 1.53
CA ASN A 82 -7.91 5.30 2.19
C ASN A 82 -7.39 6.42 1.27
N SER A 83 -7.55 6.29 -0.05
CA SER A 83 -7.27 7.36 -1.02
C SER A 83 -8.48 8.28 -1.25
N GLY A 84 -9.54 8.15 -0.45
CA GLY A 84 -10.74 8.97 -0.53
C GLY A 84 -11.71 8.57 -1.64
N LYS A 85 -11.50 7.42 -2.29
CA LYS A 85 -12.47 6.94 -3.29
C LYS A 85 -13.69 6.35 -2.61
N VAL A 86 -14.85 6.70 -3.15
CA VAL A 86 -16.12 6.09 -2.77
C VAL A 86 -16.23 4.77 -3.52
N VAL A 87 -16.34 3.66 -2.79
CA VAL A 87 -16.60 2.34 -3.37
C VAL A 87 -18.07 2.01 -3.12
N GLU A 88 -18.83 1.87 -4.20
CA GLU A 88 -20.24 1.49 -4.14
C GLU A 88 -20.39 -0.03 -4.05
N PHE A 89 -21.31 -0.49 -3.21
CA PHE A 89 -21.68 -1.89 -3.09
C PHE A 89 -23.17 -2.03 -2.73
N GLY A 90 -23.73 -3.22 -2.96
CA GLY A 90 -25.13 -3.49 -2.69
C GLY A 90 -25.47 -3.62 -1.20
N GLN A 91 -26.75 -3.86 -0.90
CA GLN A 91 -27.25 -3.96 0.47
C GLN A 91 -26.72 -5.16 1.26
N ARG A 92 -26.18 -6.19 0.57
CA ARG A 92 -25.68 -7.42 1.18
C ARG A 92 -24.21 -7.57 0.82
N VAL A 93 -23.38 -7.70 1.84
CA VAL A 93 -21.93 -7.84 1.72
C VAL A 93 -21.53 -9.16 2.37
N ALA A 94 -20.64 -9.91 1.69
CA ALA A 94 -19.95 -11.06 2.25
C ALA A 94 -18.46 -10.74 2.32
N VAL A 95 -17.83 -11.04 3.46
CA VAL A 95 -16.38 -10.93 3.64
C VAL A 95 -15.81 -12.33 3.69
N VAL A 96 -14.83 -12.62 2.83
CA VAL A 96 -14.17 -13.92 2.74
C VAL A 96 -12.73 -13.77 3.23
N GLY A 97 -12.44 -14.38 4.37
CA GLY A 97 -11.17 -14.26 5.08
C GLY A 97 -11.37 -13.80 6.53
N GLY A 98 -10.44 -14.16 7.41
CA GLY A 98 -10.49 -13.86 8.85
C GLY A 98 -9.23 -13.17 9.37
N GLY A 99 -8.52 -12.45 8.50
CA GLY A 99 -7.33 -11.67 8.86
C GLY A 99 -7.66 -10.37 9.59
N ASN A 100 -6.61 -9.60 9.87
CA ASN A 100 -6.66 -8.31 10.58
C ASN A 100 -7.19 -7.12 9.76
#